data_AF-W6NSL0-F1
#
_entry.id   AF-W6NSL0-F1
#
_cell.length_a   1.000
_cell.length_b   1.000
_cell.length_c   1.000
_cell.angle_alpha   90.00
_cell.angle_beta   90.00
_cell.angle_gamma   90.00
#
_symmetry.space_group_name_H-M   'P 1'
#
loop_
_entity.id
_entity.type
_entity.pdbx_description
1 polymer ?
#
loop_
_entity_poly.entity_id
_entity_poly.type
_entity_poly.pdbx_seq_one_letter_code
_entity_poly.pdbx_strand_id
1 'polypeptide(L)'
;AEDEIEEDEFFTVGQPINTTENESDCLDQLLAGKFDDDRKKVREAILSQTDGCTEKIKELRFLLAAVQTFGNVDGMCLMAEYAMNEFNLRDGVVDRFSTLVGPWQISNDIQRNRAEFHSNETHRIPLTIASTQYDKRQLVMEILGRCEPEIARRQGIRVGLYSDEKEDIDDRFNRLFVGDKNPCLLADEEGRRWVICLKQEYRNMLAATQHLARSLGLDYSGFPCSEQRYVLADAFLAGLADCLQGEALSEAGAWLAALGKHLPEEFATPWERSGELFCSRHRVERNSCCATVTASRATFIILYAVEQLLK
;
A
#
# COMPACT_ATOMS: atom_id res chain seq x y z
N ALA A 1 -19.65 55.93 -6.45
CA ALA A 1 -18.23 55.54 -6.58
C ALA A 1 -18.10 54.32 -5.70
N GLU A 2 -18.01 53.18 -6.35
CA GLU A 2 -18.03 51.84 -5.78
C GLU A 2 -16.60 51.48 -5.36
N ASP A 3 -16.47 50.81 -4.21
CA ASP A 3 -15.22 50.27 -3.69
C ASP A 3 -14.99 48.89 -4.34
N GLU A 4 -13.91 48.75 -5.11
CA GLU A 4 -13.37 47.46 -5.56
C GLU A 4 -12.37 46.96 -4.51
N ILE A 5 -12.64 45.78 -3.96
CA ILE A 5 -11.71 45.04 -3.09
C ILE A 5 -10.93 44.10 -4.03
N GLU A 6 -9.63 44.36 -4.18
CA GLU A 6 -8.69 43.44 -4.87
C GLU A 6 -8.55 42.16 -4.04
N GLU A 7 -8.79 41.01 -4.68
CA GLU A 7 -8.61 39.68 -4.10
C GLU A 7 -7.12 39.40 -3.87
N ASP A 8 -6.73 39.16 -2.62
CA ASP A 8 -5.39 38.75 -2.24
C ASP A 8 -5.00 37.44 -2.95
N GLU A 9 -3.87 37.49 -3.66
CA GLU A 9 -3.22 36.35 -4.28
C GLU A 9 -3.01 35.23 -3.25
N PHE A 10 -3.68 34.10 -3.49
CA PHE A 10 -3.48 32.84 -2.78
C PHE A 10 -1.98 32.48 -2.78
N PHE A 11 -1.40 32.42 -1.57
CA PHE A 11 -0.06 31.89 -1.35
C PHE A 11 0.04 30.48 -1.95
N THR A 12 0.82 30.35 -3.02
CA THR A 12 1.23 29.06 -3.57
C THR A 12 2.08 28.35 -2.52
N VAL A 13 1.61 27.18 -2.07
CA VAL A 13 2.30 26.28 -1.14
C VAL A 13 3.72 26.07 -1.64
N GLY A 14 4.70 26.41 -0.78
CA GLY A 14 6.12 26.40 -1.10
C GLY A 14 6.57 25.07 -1.69
N GLN A 15 7.05 25.11 -2.92
CA GLN A 15 7.88 24.05 -3.47
C GLN A 15 9.14 23.90 -2.59
N PRO A 16 9.65 22.68 -2.37
CA PRO A 16 10.91 22.49 -1.68
C PRO A 16 12.01 23.27 -2.42
N ILE A 17 12.67 24.19 -1.71
CA ILE A 17 13.83 24.91 -2.22
C ILE A 17 14.95 23.86 -2.39
N ASN A 18 15.26 23.54 -3.65
CA ASN A 18 16.28 22.60 -4.16
C ASN A 18 15.81 21.19 -4.57
N THR A 19 14.83 21.08 -5.47
CA THR A 19 14.87 20.02 -6.49
C THR A 19 15.31 20.66 -7.80
N THR A 20 16.56 20.44 -8.20
CA THR A 20 16.99 20.85 -9.55
C THR A 20 16.20 20.02 -10.57
N GLU A 21 15.77 20.61 -11.69
CA GLU A 21 14.97 19.93 -12.73
C GLU A 21 15.58 18.58 -13.16
N ASN A 22 16.92 18.49 -13.15
CA ASN A 22 17.68 17.28 -13.42
C ASN A 22 17.45 16.12 -12.42
N GLU A 23 17.18 16.39 -11.14
CA GLU A 23 16.90 15.34 -10.13
C GLU A 23 15.46 14.80 -10.28
N SER A 24 14.52 15.64 -10.70
CA SER A 24 13.15 15.23 -11.01
C SER A 24 13.11 14.33 -12.25
N ASP A 25 13.79 14.74 -13.33
CA ASP A 25 13.85 13.98 -14.58
C ASP A 25 14.55 12.61 -14.39
N CYS A 26 15.62 12.57 -13.59
CA CYS A 26 16.31 11.33 -13.24
C CYS A 26 15.41 10.38 -12.44
N LEU A 27 14.63 10.92 -11.50
CA LEU A 27 13.67 10.16 -10.72
C LEU A 27 12.54 9.58 -11.59
N ASP A 28 11.97 10.39 -12.47
CA ASP A 28 10.91 9.95 -13.36
C ASP A 28 11.38 8.86 -14.33
N GLN A 29 12.61 8.96 -14.84
CA GLN A 29 13.24 7.90 -15.63
C GLN A 29 13.44 6.60 -14.82
N LEU A 30 13.88 6.70 -13.56
CA LEU A 30 14.06 5.54 -12.70
C LEU A 30 12.72 4.84 -12.40
N LEU A 31 11.65 5.60 -12.14
CA LEU A 31 10.33 5.04 -11.93
C LEU A 31 9.71 4.47 -13.22
N ALA A 32 10.04 5.03 -14.39
CA ALA A 32 9.64 4.46 -15.67
C ALA A 32 10.30 3.09 -15.90
N GLY A 33 11.61 2.98 -15.64
CA GLY A 33 12.32 1.70 -15.70
C GLY A 33 11.72 0.67 -14.73
N LYS A 34 11.44 1.08 -13.48
CA LYS A 34 10.77 0.22 -12.50
C LYS A 34 9.38 -0.22 -12.97
N PHE A 35 8.60 0.68 -13.59
CA PHE A 35 7.28 0.33 -14.11
C PHE A 35 7.35 -0.79 -15.14
N ASP A 36 8.28 -0.69 -16.10
CA ASP A 36 8.44 -1.70 -17.15
C ASP A 36 8.90 -3.05 -16.58
N ASP A 37 9.86 -3.02 -15.65
CA ASP A 37 10.36 -4.21 -14.96
C ASP A 37 9.27 -4.89 -14.12
N ASP A 38 8.49 -4.10 -13.36
CA ASP A 38 7.39 -4.58 -12.54
C ASP A 38 6.26 -5.16 -13.39
N ARG A 39 5.89 -4.51 -14.50
CA ARG A 39 4.87 -5.02 -15.45
C ARG A 39 5.28 -6.40 -15.98
N LYS A 40 6.53 -6.52 -16.44
CA LYS A 40 7.09 -7.78 -16.94
C LYS A 40 7.08 -8.86 -15.85
N LYS A 41 7.56 -8.52 -14.65
CA LYS A 41 7.61 -9.42 -13.49
C LYS A 41 6.22 -9.95 -13.13
N VAL A 42 5.22 -9.08 -13.07
CA VAL A 42 3.82 -9.45 -12.78
C VAL A 42 3.29 -10.42 -13.83
N ARG A 43 3.49 -10.07 -15.11
CA ARG A 43 3.06 -10.91 -16.23
C ARG A 43 3.70 -12.30 -16.19
N GLU A 44 5.02 -12.37 -16.02
CA GLU A 44 5.75 -13.63 -15.95
C GLU A 44 5.29 -14.49 -14.77
N ALA A 45 5.14 -13.89 -13.58
CA ALA A 45 4.72 -14.62 -12.40
C ALA A 45 3.29 -15.18 -12.54
N ILE A 46 2.33 -14.37 -13.00
CA ILE A 46 0.94 -14.82 -13.18
C ILE A 46 0.86 -15.93 -14.25
N LEU A 47 1.51 -15.74 -15.40
CA LEU A 47 1.48 -16.73 -16.47
C LEU A 47 2.15 -18.05 -16.07
N SER A 48 3.27 -17.98 -15.34
CA SER A 48 3.99 -19.18 -14.88
C SER A 48 3.16 -20.06 -13.95
N GLN A 49 2.24 -19.47 -13.17
CA GLN A 49 1.42 -20.18 -12.20
C GLN A 49 0.05 -20.60 -12.75
N THR A 50 -0.46 -19.88 -13.75
CA THR A 50 -1.84 -20.05 -14.23
C THR A 50 -1.94 -20.64 -15.63
N ASP A 51 -0.83 -20.70 -16.38
CA ASP A 51 -0.79 -21.04 -17.81
C ASP A 51 -1.71 -20.14 -18.65
N GLY A 52 -1.96 -18.90 -18.19
CA GLY A 52 -2.89 -17.96 -18.82
C GLY A 52 -4.38 -18.31 -18.64
N CYS A 53 -4.72 -19.26 -17.76
CA CYS A 53 -6.11 -19.61 -17.50
C CYS A 53 -6.81 -18.53 -16.66
N THR A 54 -7.75 -17.81 -17.25
CA THR A 54 -8.51 -16.72 -16.61
C THR A 54 -9.15 -17.14 -15.28
N GLU A 55 -9.71 -18.35 -15.18
CA GLU A 55 -10.32 -18.83 -13.93
C GLU A 55 -9.30 -19.03 -12.81
N LYS A 56 -8.07 -19.46 -13.13
CA LYS A 56 -6.99 -19.53 -12.14
C LYS A 56 -6.48 -18.14 -11.78
N ILE A 57 -6.38 -17.22 -12.75
CA ILE A 57 -5.97 -15.83 -12.50
C ILE A 57 -6.94 -15.16 -11.51
N LYS A 58 -8.24 -15.40 -11.65
CA LYS A 58 -9.28 -14.86 -10.75
C LYS A 58 -9.09 -15.28 -9.29
N GLU A 59 -8.53 -16.47 -9.05
CA GLU A 59 -8.33 -17.04 -7.72
C GLU A 59 -7.01 -16.61 -7.07
N LEU A 60 -6.05 -16.07 -7.83
CA LEU A 60 -4.77 -15.59 -7.30
C LEU A 60 -4.96 -14.47 -6.27
N ARG A 61 -4.19 -14.53 -5.19
CA ARG A 61 -4.29 -13.60 -4.05
C ARG A 61 -3.09 -12.65 -4.01
N PHE A 62 -3.40 -11.37 -4.08
CA PHE A 62 -2.42 -10.28 -4.14
C PHE A 62 -2.43 -9.47 -2.84
N LEU A 63 -1.29 -8.89 -2.51
CA LEU A 63 -1.15 -7.96 -1.37
C LEU A 63 -1.02 -6.54 -1.90
N LEU A 64 -1.85 -5.63 -1.41
CA LEU A 64 -1.71 -4.20 -1.65
C LEU A 64 -1.58 -3.48 -0.33
N ALA A 65 -0.53 -2.68 -0.19
CA ALA A 65 -0.28 -1.89 1.01
C ALA A 65 -0.21 -0.40 0.72
N ALA A 66 -0.60 0.38 1.72
CA ALA A 66 -0.46 1.82 1.76
C ALA A 66 0.18 2.24 3.09
N VAL A 67 0.89 3.36 3.07
CA VAL A 67 1.54 3.90 4.27
C VAL A 67 1.34 5.41 4.34
N GLN A 68 1.02 5.91 5.53
CA GLN A 68 1.17 7.32 5.86
C GLN A 68 2.40 7.47 6.74
N THR A 69 3.19 8.52 6.52
CA THR A 69 4.47 8.72 7.21
C THR A 69 4.54 10.13 7.77
N PHE A 70 5.39 10.36 8.76
CA PHE A 70 5.72 11.71 9.25
C PHE A 70 6.66 12.49 8.31
N GLY A 71 6.67 12.14 7.01
CA GLY A 71 7.63 12.60 6.03
C GLY A 71 8.99 11.92 6.15
N ASN A 72 9.87 12.17 5.18
CA ASN A 72 11.26 11.78 5.23
C ASN A 72 12.10 12.97 5.72
N VAL A 73 12.50 12.93 6.99
CA VAL A 73 13.26 14.00 7.65
C VAL A 73 14.71 13.53 7.80
N ASP A 74 15.58 14.00 6.92
CA ASP A 74 17.02 13.70 6.91
C ASP A 74 17.34 12.18 6.89
N GLY A 75 16.57 11.41 6.10
CA GLY A 75 16.69 9.95 6.01
C GLY A 75 15.93 9.18 7.09
N MET A 76 15.24 9.89 8.00
CA MET A 76 14.32 9.32 8.97
C MET A 76 12.90 9.38 8.41
N CYS A 77 12.39 8.24 7.94
CA CYS A 77 11.01 8.10 7.49
C CYS A 77 10.24 7.24 8.49
N LEU A 78 9.36 7.85 9.27
CA LEU A 78 8.61 7.17 10.33
C LEU A 78 7.20 6.85 9.85
N MET A 79 6.77 5.59 9.99
CA MET A 79 5.37 5.22 9.72
C MET A 79 4.43 5.88 10.73
N ALA A 80 3.33 6.45 10.26
CA ALA A 80 2.23 6.96 11.10
C ALA A 80 1.02 6.03 11.06
N GLU A 81 0.73 5.45 9.90
CA GLU A 81 -0.32 4.45 9.68
C GLU A 81 0.14 3.47 8.62
N TYR A 82 -0.18 2.19 8.79
CA TYR A 82 0.06 1.15 7.82
C TYR A 82 -1.23 0.39 7.55
N ALA A 83 -1.53 0.12 6.28
CA ALA A 83 -2.63 -0.73 5.89
C ALA A 83 -2.21 -1.70 4.78
N MET A 84 -2.79 -2.89 4.80
CA MET A 84 -2.57 -3.93 3.81
C MET A 84 -3.88 -4.69 3.56
N ASN A 85 -4.26 -4.78 2.30
CA ASN A 85 -5.35 -5.62 1.85
C ASN A 85 -4.77 -6.86 1.18
N GLU A 86 -5.42 -7.99 1.45
CA GLU A 86 -5.29 -9.18 0.61
C GLU A 86 -6.56 -9.31 -0.24
N PHE A 87 -6.42 -9.49 -1.54
CA PHE A 87 -7.55 -9.55 -2.46
C PHE A 87 -7.31 -10.52 -3.61
N ASN A 88 -8.38 -10.97 -4.27
CA ASN A 88 -8.36 -11.69 -5.53
C ASN A 88 -9.43 -11.08 -6.49
N LEU A 89 -9.47 -11.51 -7.75
CA LEU A 89 -10.43 -10.94 -8.72
C LEU A 89 -11.82 -11.58 -8.64
N ARG A 90 -11.95 -12.73 -7.97
CA ARG A 90 -13.23 -13.44 -7.82
C ARG A 90 -14.09 -12.87 -6.69
N ASP A 91 -13.49 -12.71 -5.52
CA ASP A 91 -14.14 -12.40 -4.25
C ASP A 91 -13.87 -10.95 -3.81
N GLY A 92 -12.93 -10.26 -4.48
CA GLY A 92 -12.49 -8.93 -4.11
C GLY A 92 -11.59 -8.96 -2.87
N VAL A 93 -11.82 -8.06 -1.92
CA VAL A 93 -11.02 -7.95 -0.69
C VAL A 93 -11.38 -9.09 0.27
N VAL A 94 -10.41 -9.94 0.58
CA VAL A 94 -10.58 -11.13 1.45
C VAL A 94 -9.97 -10.96 2.84
N ASP A 95 -8.95 -10.12 3.00
CA ASP A 95 -8.44 -9.69 4.32
C ASP A 95 -8.14 -8.19 4.30
N ARG A 96 -8.30 -7.56 5.47
CA ARG A 96 -7.87 -6.18 5.69
C ARG A 96 -7.11 -6.09 7.00
N PHE A 97 -5.89 -5.59 6.93
CA PHE A 97 -5.09 -5.24 8.07
C PHE A 97 -4.80 -3.74 8.07
N SER A 98 -4.96 -3.08 9.21
CA SER A 98 -4.60 -1.66 9.34
C SER A 98 -4.24 -1.35 10.78
N THR A 99 -3.26 -0.47 10.98
CA THR A 99 -2.94 0.04 12.32
C THR A 99 -2.25 1.40 12.29
N LEU A 100 -2.42 2.16 13.36
CA LEU A 100 -1.58 3.33 13.64
C LEU A 100 -0.23 2.86 14.16
N VAL A 101 0.85 3.51 13.72
CA VAL A 101 2.21 3.14 14.06
C VAL A 101 2.84 4.21 14.96
N GLY A 102 3.21 3.80 16.16
CA GLY A 102 3.76 4.70 17.16
C GLY A 102 3.83 4.03 18.54
N PRO A 103 4.16 4.79 19.59
CA PRO A 103 4.66 6.16 19.52
C PRO A 103 6.07 6.23 18.90
N TRP A 104 6.45 7.41 18.40
CA TRP A 104 7.82 7.70 17.95
C TRP A 104 8.46 8.75 18.85
N GLN A 105 9.76 8.60 19.08
CA GLN A 105 10.58 9.55 19.80
C GLN A 105 11.65 10.08 18.86
N ILE A 106 11.64 11.39 18.64
CA ILE A 106 12.64 12.10 17.85
C ILE A 106 13.36 13.04 18.81
N SER A 107 14.64 12.77 19.08
CA SER A 107 15.42 13.54 20.05
C SER A 107 15.74 14.96 19.55
N ASN A 108 15.90 15.13 18.24
CA ASN A 108 16.21 16.42 17.62
C ASN A 108 14.94 17.25 17.43
N ASP A 109 14.91 18.45 18.02
CA ASP A 109 13.75 19.34 18.02
C ASP A 109 13.36 19.83 16.62
N ILE A 110 14.34 20.12 15.75
CA ILE A 110 14.08 20.58 14.38
C ILE A 110 13.43 19.46 13.58
N GLN A 111 13.96 18.24 13.70
CA GLN A 111 13.41 17.07 13.01
C GLN A 111 12.00 16.75 13.50
N ARG A 112 11.78 16.86 14.81
CA ARG A 112 10.47 16.66 15.43
C ARG A 112 9.45 17.69 14.93
N ASN A 113 9.80 18.97 14.90
CA ASN A 113 8.91 20.01 14.41
C ASN A 113 8.56 19.81 12.92
N ARG A 114 9.52 19.38 12.09
CA ARG A 114 9.27 19.05 10.66
C ARG A 114 8.31 17.87 10.50
N ALA A 115 8.49 16.82 11.31
CA ALA A 115 7.61 15.66 11.33
C ALA A 115 6.18 16.03 11.80
N GLU A 116 6.06 16.85 12.84
CA GLU A 116 4.76 17.34 13.33
C GLU A 116 4.06 18.24 12.32
N PHE A 117 4.81 19.13 11.65
CA PHE A 117 4.28 19.94 10.56
C PHE A 117 3.73 19.05 9.43
N HIS A 118 4.51 18.07 8.95
CA HIS A 118 4.06 17.13 7.93
C HIS A 118 2.78 16.38 8.34
N SER A 119 2.72 15.89 9.58
CA SER A 119 1.53 15.25 10.11
C SER A 119 0.31 16.17 10.06
N ASN A 120 0.44 17.42 10.53
CA ASN A 120 -0.68 18.36 10.58
C ASN A 120 -1.22 18.70 9.18
N GLU A 121 -0.31 18.80 8.20
CA GLU A 121 -0.64 19.05 6.80
C GLU A 121 -1.14 17.80 6.06
N THR A 122 -1.16 16.61 6.67
CA THR A 122 -1.57 15.36 6.00
C THR A 122 -2.54 14.54 6.86
N HIS A 123 -2.04 13.47 7.48
CA HIS A 123 -2.80 12.45 8.17
C HIS A 123 -3.21 12.86 9.60
N ARG A 124 -2.70 13.95 10.16
CA ARG A 124 -3.06 14.44 11.51
C ARG A 124 -2.96 13.37 12.60
N ILE A 125 -1.94 12.53 12.56
CA ILE A 125 -1.66 11.51 13.59
C ILE A 125 -0.48 12.03 14.41
N PRO A 126 -0.61 12.23 15.73
CA PRO A 126 0.49 12.76 16.53
C PRO A 126 1.64 11.75 16.66
N LEU A 127 2.88 12.23 16.77
CA LEU A 127 4.06 11.39 17.03
C LEU A 127 3.91 10.56 18.32
N THR A 128 3.33 11.18 19.35
CA THR A 128 2.99 10.57 20.64
C THR A 128 1.53 10.15 20.65
N ILE A 129 1.28 8.89 20.30
CA ILE A 129 -0.03 8.25 20.43
C ILE A 129 -0.10 7.57 21.80
N ALA A 130 -1.17 7.82 22.55
CA ALA A 130 -1.34 7.26 23.89
C ALA A 130 -1.39 5.72 23.91
N SER A 131 -1.98 5.12 22.86
CA SER A 131 -2.05 3.68 22.66
C SER A 131 -2.21 3.34 21.18
N THR A 132 -1.48 2.36 20.69
CA THR A 132 -1.71 1.71 19.40
C THR A 132 -2.33 0.33 19.61
N GLN A 133 -3.07 -0.16 18.63
CA GLN A 133 -3.65 -1.51 18.69
C GLN A 133 -2.57 -2.60 18.71
N TYR A 134 -1.50 -2.36 17.95
CA TYR A 134 -0.34 -3.24 17.85
C TYR A 134 0.91 -2.46 18.22
N ASP A 135 1.82 -3.11 18.94
CA ASP A 135 3.18 -2.60 19.08
C ASP A 135 3.97 -2.78 17.76
N LYS A 136 5.14 -2.16 17.65
CA LYS A 136 5.97 -2.22 16.44
C LYS A 136 6.46 -3.63 16.11
N ARG A 137 6.64 -4.51 17.11
CA ARG A 137 7.04 -5.91 16.87
C ARG A 137 5.87 -6.72 16.33
N GLN A 138 4.68 -6.53 16.88
CA GLN A 138 3.45 -7.13 16.37
C GLN A 138 3.16 -6.66 14.94
N LEU A 139 3.36 -5.38 14.63
CA LEU A 139 3.28 -4.87 13.25
C LEU A 139 4.24 -5.61 12.31
N VAL A 140 5.50 -5.83 12.72
CA VAL A 140 6.45 -6.62 11.92
C VAL A 140 5.95 -8.05 11.72
N MET A 141 5.39 -8.69 12.74
CA MET A 141 4.80 -10.04 12.61
C MET A 141 3.61 -10.05 11.64
N GLU A 142 2.73 -9.04 11.68
CA GLU A 142 1.58 -8.91 10.78
C GLU A 142 2.01 -8.72 9.31
N ILE A 143 3.06 -7.91 9.07
CA ILE A 143 3.63 -7.72 7.72
C ILE A 143 4.30 -9.02 7.24
N LEU A 144 5.17 -9.62 8.04
CA LEU A 144 5.89 -10.85 7.69
C LEU A 144 4.93 -12.01 7.45
N GLY A 145 3.96 -12.21 8.35
CA GLY A 145 3.01 -13.30 8.24
C GLY A 145 2.09 -13.22 7.03
N ARG A 146 1.90 -12.03 6.45
CA ARG A 146 1.20 -11.87 5.16
C ARG A 146 2.11 -11.99 3.96
N CYS A 147 3.34 -11.47 4.03
CA CYS A 147 4.31 -11.50 2.94
C CYS A 147 4.97 -12.89 2.77
N GLU A 148 5.10 -13.66 3.83
CA GLU A 148 5.79 -14.94 3.88
C GLU A 148 5.01 -15.96 4.74
N PRO A 149 3.74 -16.25 4.38
CA PRO A 149 2.82 -16.99 5.26
C PRO A 149 3.33 -18.39 5.63
N GLU A 150 3.99 -19.09 4.70
CA GLU A 150 4.58 -20.40 4.96
C GLU A 150 5.75 -20.34 5.95
N ILE A 151 6.66 -19.37 5.77
CA ILE A 151 7.83 -19.17 6.65
C ILE A 151 7.36 -18.75 8.04
N ALA A 152 6.46 -17.76 8.11
CA ALA A 152 5.87 -17.28 9.35
C ALA A 152 5.17 -18.41 10.11
N ARG A 153 4.41 -19.27 9.39
CA ARG A 153 3.75 -20.42 9.99
C ARG A 153 4.76 -21.38 10.65
N ARG A 154 5.86 -21.71 9.96
CA ARG A 154 6.93 -22.56 10.50
C ARG A 154 7.61 -21.96 11.72
N GLN A 155 7.63 -20.64 11.84
CA GLN A 155 8.18 -19.91 12.98
C GLN A 155 7.17 -19.69 14.11
N GLY A 156 5.94 -20.22 14.00
CA GLY A 156 4.90 -20.04 15.02
C GLY A 156 4.19 -18.68 14.97
N ILE A 157 4.46 -17.85 13.94
CA ILE A 157 3.76 -16.59 13.70
C ILE A 157 2.43 -16.90 13.01
N ARG A 158 1.36 -16.24 13.46
CA ARG A 158 -0.04 -16.51 13.09
C ARG A 158 -0.77 -15.17 13.01
N VAL A 159 -1.20 -14.75 11.82
CA VAL A 159 -1.76 -13.40 11.58
C VAL A 159 -2.86 -13.43 10.53
N GLY A 160 -3.87 -12.57 10.65
CA GLY A 160 -4.97 -12.45 9.68
C GLY A 160 -5.59 -13.80 9.32
N LEU A 161 -5.70 -14.08 8.02
CA LEU A 161 -6.21 -15.35 7.49
C LEU A 161 -5.26 -16.53 7.67
N TYR A 162 -4.07 -16.32 8.22
CA TYR A 162 -3.07 -17.35 8.53
C TYR A 162 -2.99 -17.62 10.04
N SER A 163 -4.00 -17.19 10.80
CA SER A 163 -4.03 -17.28 12.27
C SER A 163 -4.47 -18.65 12.79
N ASP A 164 -5.46 -19.28 12.13
CA ASP A 164 -6.08 -20.52 12.61
C ASP A 164 -5.56 -21.77 11.89
N GLU A 165 -5.41 -22.86 12.67
CA GLU A 165 -5.23 -24.23 12.17
C GLU A 165 -6.56 -24.88 11.76
N LYS A 166 -7.70 -24.17 11.90
CA LYS A 166 -9.01 -24.77 11.69
C LYS A 166 -9.36 -24.86 10.22
N GLU A 167 -9.42 -26.12 9.80
CA GLU A 167 -10.02 -26.71 8.60
C GLU A 167 -11.51 -26.39 8.41
N ASP A 168 -11.96 -25.17 8.70
CA ASP A 168 -13.30 -24.77 8.28
C ASP A 168 -13.20 -24.41 6.80
N ILE A 169 -13.61 -25.37 5.97
CA ILE A 169 -13.93 -25.16 4.57
C ILE A 169 -15.05 -24.10 4.54
N ASP A 170 -14.67 -22.82 4.54
CA ASP A 170 -15.61 -21.78 4.21
C ASP A 170 -15.82 -21.85 2.69
N ASP A 171 -16.98 -22.34 2.28
CA ASP A 171 -17.40 -22.42 0.88
C ASP A 171 -17.35 -21.06 0.16
N ARG A 172 -17.22 -19.93 0.89
CA ARG A 172 -17.03 -18.58 0.33
C ARG A 172 -15.57 -18.13 0.20
N PHE A 173 -14.65 -18.69 0.97
CA PHE A 173 -13.23 -18.34 0.91
C PHE A 173 -12.45 -19.58 0.53
N ASN A 174 -12.43 -19.88 -0.77
CA ASN A 174 -11.70 -20.97 -1.39
C ASN A 174 -10.45 -21.37 -0.59
N ARG A 175 -10.61 -22.47 0.16
CA ARG A 175 -9.59 -23.33 0.78
C ARG A 175 -8.26 -22.63 1.08
N LEU A 176 -8.05 -22.25 2.33
CA LEU A 176 -6.71 -22.38 2.92
C LEU A 176 -6.32 -23.87 2.79
N PHE A 177 -5.69 -24.23 1.67
CA PHE A 177 -5.32 -25.61 1.41
C PHE A 177 -4.46 -26.13 2.55
N VAL A 178 -4.89 -27.26 3.13
CA VAL A 178 -4.14 -28.06 4.08
C VAL A 178 -2.97 -28.68 3.32
N GLY A 179 -1.77 -28.14 3.54
CA GLY A 179 -0.52 -28.54 2.88
C GLY A 179 0.57 -27.47 2.96
N ASP A 180 1.78 -27.80 2.52
CA ASP A 180 2.95 -26.90 2.57
C ASP A 180 2.86 -25.71 1.59
N LYS A 181 1.95 -25.72 0.58
CA LYS A 181 1.82 -24.61 -0.39
C LYS A 181 0.37 -24.30 -0.77
N ASN A 182 -0.03 -23.03 -0.64
CA ASN A 182 -1.34 -22.56 -1.10
C ASN A 182 -1.25 -22.17 -2.60
N PRO A 183 -1.94 -22.87 -3.51
CA PRO A 183 -1.80 -22.67 -4.95
C PRO A 183 -2.33 -21.33 -5.45
N CYS A 184 -3.07 -20.59 -4.62
CA CYS A 184 -3.60 -19.27 -4.92
C CYS A 184 -2.64 -18.14 -4.51
N LEU A 185 -1.56 -18.42 -3.78
CA LEU A 185 -0.57 -17.41 -3.42
C LEU A 185 0.47 -17.29 -4.52
N LEU A 186 0.71 -16.07 -4.99
CA LEU A 186 1.78 -15.77 -5.91
C LEU A 186 3.02 -15.35 -5.12
N ALA A 187 3.98 -16.27 -5.03
CA ALA A 187 5.21 -16.14 -4.28
C ALA A 187 6.43 -16.54 -5.13
N ASP A 188 7.61 -16.02 -4.78
CA ASP A 188 8.86 -16.44 -5.40
C ASP A 188 9.29 -17.86 -4.95
N GLU A 189 10.43 -18.33 -5.46
CA GLU A 189 10.99 -19.64 -5.12
C GLU A 189 11.27 -19.82 -3.62
N GLU A 190 11.51 -18.72 -2.90
CA GLU A 190 11.74 -18.68 -1.46
C GLU A 190 10.43 -18.58 -0.66
N GLY A 191 9.26 -18.56 -1.32
CA GLY A 191 7.95 -18.46 -0.67
C GLY A 191 7.58 -17.03 -0.26
N ARG A 192 8.21 -16.03 -0.86
CA ARG A 192 7.99 -14.62 -0.56
C ARG A 192 7.08 -13.95 -1.57
N ARG A 193 6.09 -13.24 -1.05
CA ARG A 193 5.17 -12.43 -1.83
C ARG A 193 5.73 -11.01 -1.96
N TRP A 194 5.48 -10.40 -3.11
CA TRP A 194 5.68 -8.96 -3.30
C TRP A 194 4.43 -8.19 -2.87
N VAL A 195 4.63 -6.92 -2.54
CA VAL A 195 3.60 -6.01 -2.06
C VAL A 195 3.35 -4.95 -3.13
N ILE A 196 2.10 -4.84 -3.57
CA ILE A 196 1.65 -3.77 -4.47
C ILE A 196 1.60 -2.48 -3.66
N CYS A 197 2.15 -1.39 -4.20
CA CYS A 197 2.10 -0.07 -3.59
C CYS A 197 1.90 1.01 -4.64
N LEU A 198 1.38 2.16 -4.23
CA LEU A 198 1.19 3.31 -5.13
C LEU A 198 2.53 3.92 -5.53
N LYS A 199 2.66 4.36 -6.79
CA LYS A 199 3.89 4.97 -7.33
C LYS A 199 4.40 6.12 -6.46
N GLN A 200 3.49 7.00 -6.03
CA GLN A 200 3.78 8.14 -5.17
C GLN A 200 4.12 7.76 -3.71
N GLU A 201 3.72 6.58 -3.25
CA GLU A 201 4.03 6.10 -1.90
C GLU A 201 5.28 5.19 -1.86
N TYR A 202 5.71 4.64 -3.00
CA TYR A 202 6.78 3.62 -3.09
C TYR A 202 8.04 3.96 -2.29
N ARG A 203 8.61 5.17 -2.47
CA ARG A 203 9.83 5.58 -1.77
C ARG A 203 9.63 5.70 -0.26
N ASN A 204 8.49 6.24 0.17
CA ASN A 204 8.17 6.38 1.59
C ASN A 204 7.87 5.02 2.21
N MET A 205 7.18 4.13 1.49
CA MET A 205 6.96 2.73 1.89
C MET A 205 8.29 2.02 2.16
N LEU A 206 9.22 2.06 1.21
CA LEU A 206 10.54 1.44 1.36
C LEU A 206 11.37 2.06 2.49
N ALA A 207 11.45 3.40 2.53
CA ALA A 207 12.22 4.10 3.56
C ALA A 207 11.65 3.85 4.96
N ALA A 208 10.32 3.81 5.09
CA ALA A 208 9.65 3.60 6.37
C ALA A 208 9.76 2.14 6.85
N THR A 209 9.69 1.14 5.98
CA THR A 209 9.95 -0.26 6.38
C THR A 209 11.41 -0.46 6.77
N GLN A 210 12.36 0.11 6.03
CA GLN A 210 13.78 0.12 6.39
C GLN A 210 14.03 0.80 7.74
N HIS A 211 13.35 1.92 8.03
CA HIS A 211 13.45 2.57 9.32
C HIS A 211 12.86 1.70 10.45
N LEU A 212 11.67 1.14 10.24
CA LEU A 212 11.02 0.26 11.21
C LEU A 212 11.92 -0.94 11.56
N ALA A 213 12.47 -1.63 10.56
CA ALA A 213 13.39 -2.74 10.74
C ALA A 213 14.63 -2.34 11.55
N ARG A 214 15.30 -1.24 11.18
CA ARG A 214 16.46 -0.71 11.91
C ARG A 214 16.12 -0.34 13.35
N SER A 215 14.96 0.28 13.59
CA SER A 215 14.53 0.70 14.93
C SER A 215 14.29 -0.47 15.88
N LEU A 216 14.01 -1.66 15.34
CA LEU A 216 13.79 -2.88 16.09
C LEU A 216 15.01 -3.81 16.14
N GLY A 217 16.11 -3.44 15.45
CA GLY A 217 17.29 -4.30 15.31
C GLY A 217 16.99 -5.59 14.54
N LEU A 218 16.10 -5.52 13.54
CA LEU A 218 15.71 -6.69 12.76
C LEU A 218 16.82 -7.06 11.76
N ASP A 219 17.37 -8.26 11.91
CA ASP A 219 18.42 -8.82 11.02
C ASP A 219 17.86 -9.86 10.02
N TYR A 220 16.53 -9.91 9.86
CA TYR A 220 15.87 -10.87 8.99
C TYR A 220 15.72 -10.31 7.57
N SER A 221 16.39 -10.93 6.60
CA SER A 221 16.39 -10.50 5.20
C SER A 221 15.06 -10.66 4.48
N GLY A 222 14.11 -11.44 5.03
CA GLY A 222 12.78 -11.61 4.47
C GLY A 222 11.81 -10.47 4.80
N PHE A 223 12.18 -9.52 5.66
CA PHE A 223 11.35 -8.31 5.83
C PHE A 223 11.43 -7.44 4.56
N PRO A 224 10.33 -6.80 4.10
CA PRO A 224 10.31 -6.08 2.82
C PRO A 224 11.06 -4.74 2.88
N CYS A 225 12.38 -4.81 3.01
CA CYS A 225 13.30 -3.68 3.06
C CYS A 225 14.02 -3.40 1.73
N SER A 226 13.64 -4.10 0.66
CA SER A 226 14.34 -4.05 -0.62
C SER A 226 13.37 -3.85 -1.78
N GLU A 227 13.85 -3.23 -2.86
CA GLU A 227 13.04 -2.76 -3.98
C GLU A 227 12.26 -3.89 -4.67
N GLN A 228 12.88 -5.07 -4.80
CA GLN A 228 12.27 -6.25 -5.41
C GLN A 228 11.07 -6.80 -4.64
N ARG A 229 10.85 -6.35 -3.39
CA ARG A 229 9.69 -6.75 -2.58
C ARG A 229 8.44 -5.92 -2.90
N TYR A 230 8.56 -4.91 -3.74
CA TYR A 230 7.49 -4.01 -4.10
C TYR A 230 7.23 -3.98 -5.60
N VAL A 231 5.95 -3.90 -5.95
CA VAL A 231 5.47 -3.72 -7.33
C VAL A 231 4.62 -2.44 -7.36
N LEU A 232 4.81 -1.59 -8.37
CA LEU A 232 3.97 -0.40 -8.55
C LEU A 232 2.55 -0.81 -8.97
N ALA A 233 1.53 -0.16 -8.40
CA ALA A 233 0.12 -0.52 -8.63
C ALA A 233 -0.33 -0.34 -10.10
N ASP A 234 0.17 0.69 -10.78
CA ASP A 234 -0.04 0.91 -12.21
C ASP A 234 0.64 -0.17 -13.07
N ALA A 235 1.88 -0.53 -12.73
CA ALA A 235 2.60 -1.62 -13.40
C ALA A 235 1.93 -2.98 -13.18
N PHE A 236 1.43 -3.23 -11.96
CA PHE A 236 0.62 -4.41 -11.64
C PHE A 236 -0.63 -4.48 -12.50
N LEU A 237 -1.37 -3.38 -12.60
CA LEU A 237 -2.59 -3.31 -13.40
C LEU A 237 -2.31 -3.60 -14.88
N ALA A 238 -1.25 -3.00 -15.44
CA ALA A 238 -0.83 -3.24 -16.81
C ALA A 238 -0.42 -4.71 -17.04
N GLY A 239 0.39 -5.28 -16.14
CA GLY A 239 0.84 -6.67 -16.24
C GLY A 239 -0.32 -7.67 -16.08
N LEU A 240 -1.30 -7.35 -15.23
CA LEU A 240 -2.52 -8.14 -15.08
C LEU A 240 -3.39 -8.09 -16.34
N ALA A 241 -3.59 -6.90 -16.93
CA ALA A 241 -4.32 -6.73 -18.18
C ALA A 241 -3.66 -7.50 -19.34
N ASP A 242 -2.33 -7.50 -19.42
CA ASP A 242 -1.59 -8.31 -20.39
C ASP A 242 -1.88 -9.81 -20.25
N CYS A 243 -2.00 -10.31 -19.02
CA CYS A 243 -2.34 -11.72 -18.75
C CYS A 243 -3.78 -12.05 -19.15
N LEU A 244 -4.69 -11.08 -19.02
CA LEU A 244 -6.09 -11.18 -19.42
C LEU A 244 -6.31 -10.87 -20.91
N GLN A 245 -5.25 -10.62 -21.68
CA GLN A 245 -5.28 -10.35 -23.11
C GLN A 245 -6.15 -9.13 -23.50
N GLY A 246 -6.10 -8.08 -22.67
CA GLY A 246 -6.85 -6.85 -22.93
C GLY A 246 -6.18 -5.62 -22.35
N GLU A 247 -6.92 -4.52 -22.33
CA GLU A 247 -6.49 -3.25 -21.77
C GLU A 247 -7.33 -2.92 -20.54
N ALA A 248 -6.68 -2.51 -19.45
CA ALA A 248 -7.37 -1.97 -18.30
C ALA A 248 -8.02 -0.62 -18.64
N LEU A 249 -9.04 -0.24 -17.86
CA LEU A 249 -9.68 1.07 -17.97
C LEU A 249 -8.63 2.21 -17.94
N SER A 250 -8.65 3.10 -18.93
CA SER A 250 -7.61 4.10 -19.16
C SER A 250 -7.49 5.13 -18.03
N GLU A 251 -8.59 5.44 -17.35
CA GLU A 251 -8.64 6.39 -16.23
C GLU A 251 -8.05 5.83 -14.93
N ALA A 252 -7.87 4.52 -14.82
CA ALA A 252 -7.47 3.87 -13.58
C ALA A 252 -6.10 4.35 -13.07
N GLY A 253 -5.14 4.59 -13.98
CA GLY A 253 -3.83 5.13 -13.63
C GLY A 253 -3.92 6.51 -12.98
N ALA A 254 -4.76 7.40 -13.52
CA ALA A 254 -4.99 8.73 -12.97
C ALA A 254 -5.65 8.66 -11.58
N TRP A 255 -6.61 7.76 -11.39
CA TRP A 255 -7.24 7.56 -10.09
C TRP A 255 -6.25 7.03 -9.05
N LEU A 256 -5.41 6.04 -9.39
CA LEU A 256 -4.37 5.54 -8.49
C LEU A 256 -3.37 6.64 -8.11
N ALA A 257 -2.96 7.49 -9.05
CA ALA A 257 -2.04 8.60 -8.82
C ALA A 257 -2.63 9.74 -7.95
N ALA A 258 -3.96 9.80 -7.82
CA ALA A 258 -4.64 10.76 -6.98
C ALA A 258 -4.67 10.36 -5.49
N LEU A 259 -4.60 9.06 -5.19
CA LEU A 259 -4.74 8.54 -3.82
C LEU A 259 -3.56 8.89 -2.89
N GLY A 260 -3.79 8.79 -1.58
CA GLY A 260 -2.74 8.89 -0.55
C GLY A 260 -2.31 10.32 -0.19
N LYS A 261 -2.96 11.32 -0.77
CA LYS A 261 -2.78 12.76 -0.53
C LYS A 261 -4.13 13.44 -0.31
N HIS A 262 -4.11 14.74 -0.03
CA HIS A 262 -5.32 15.54 -0.01
C HIS A 262 -6.04 15.44 -1.35
N LEU A 263 -7.31 15.06 -1.25
CA LEU A 263 -8.21 14.91 -2.38
C LEU A 263 -9.24 16.05 -2.38
N PRO A 264 -9.60 16.60 -3.55
CA PRO A 264 -10.73 17.52 -3.67
C PRO A 264 -12.03 16.90 -3.14
N GLU A 265 -12.98 17.72 -2.67
CA GLU A 265 -14.29 17.25 -2.17
C GLU A 265 -15.07 16.44 -3.23
N GLU A 266 -14.86 16.75 -4.51
CA GLU A 266 -15.50 16.08 -5.65
C GLU A 266 -14.82 14.77 -6.06
N PHE A 267 -13.65 14.44 -5.47
CA PHE A 267 -13.02 13.14 -5.67
C PHE A 267 -13.76 12.09 -4.83
N ALA A 268 -14.96 11.74 -5.28
CA ALA A 268 -15.73 10.62 -4.77
C ALA A 268 -15.78 9.57 -5.88
N THR A 269 -15.06 8.46 -5.71
CA THR A 269 -15.31 7.30 -6.57
C THR A 269 -16.74 6.79 -6.31
N PRO A 270 -17.42 6.17 -7.30
CA PRO A 270 -18.85 5.85 -7.20
C PRO A 270 -19.28 5.05 -5.95
N TRP A 271 -18.35 4.28 -5.36
CA TRP A 271 -18.58 3.41 -4.21
C TRP A 271 -18.27 4.06 -2.84
N GLU A 272 -17.85 5.32 -2.79
CA GLU A 272 -17.36 5.98 -1.55
C GLU A 272 -18.42 6.61 -0.64
N ARG A 273 -19.69 6.25 -0.80
CA ARG A 273 -20.76 6.85 0.02
C ARG A 273 -20.67 6.50 1.52
N SER A 274 -19.88 5.49 1.90
CA SER A 274 -19.71 5.02 3.28
C SER A 274 -18.33 5.40 3.85
N GLY A 275 -18.32 5.95 5.08
CA GLY A 275 -17.09 6.20 5.85
C GLY A 275 -16.42 4.93 6.40
N GLU A 276 -16.94 3.73 6.11
CA GLU A 276 -16.46 2.45 6.65
C GLU A 276 -15.12 1.96 6.09
N LEU A 277 -14.64 2.61 5.02
CA LEU A 277 -13.34 2.32 4.42
C LEU A 277 -12.18 3.03 5.15
N PHE A 278 -12.48 4.04 5.97
CA PHE A 278 -11.47 4.77 6.74
C PHE A 278 -11.14 4.02 8.04
N CYS A 279 -9.94 4.27 8.57
CA CYS A 279 -9.62 3.83 9.92
C CYS A 279 -10.49 4.54 10.96
N SER A 280 -10.55 4.01 12.17
CA SER A 280 -11.37 4.56 13.26
C SER A 280 -11.09 6.04 13.56
N ARG A 281 -9.83 6.47 13.40
CA ARG A 281 -9.42 7.87 13.59
C ARG A 281 -9.94 8.78 12.48
N HIS A 282 -9.77 8.39 11.23
CA HIS A 282 -10.05 9.26 10.08
C HIS A 282 -11.48 9.17 9.56
N ARG A 283 -12.27 8.19 10.02
CA ARG A 283 -13.66 7.98 9.59
C ARG A 283 -14.57 9.20 9.79
N VAL A 284 -14.38 9.95 10.88
CA VAL A 284 -15.25 11.09 11.21
C VAL A 284 -15.00 12.27 10.28
N GLU A 285 -13.74 12.68 10.13
CA GLU A 285 -13.34 13.81 9.27
C GLU A 285 -13.18 13.42 7.79
N ARG A 286 -13.27 12.12 7.47
CA ARG A 286 -13.01 11.56 6.13
C ARG A 286 -11.68 12.04 5.55
N ASN A 287 -10.64 12.09 6.38
CA ASN A 287 -9.31 12.51 5.96
C ASN A 287 -8.77 11.54 4.90
N SER A 288 -8.54 12.04 3.69
CA SER A 288 -8.05 11.28 2.53
C SER A 288 -6.63 10.76 2.69
N CYS A 289 -5.84 11.38 3.57
CA CYS A 289 -4.52 10.90 4.01
C CYS A 289 -4.66 9.78 5.07
N CYS A 290 -5.45 8.76 4.77
CA CYS A 290 -5.65 7.57 5.61
C CYS A 290 -5.15 6.34 4.84
N ALA A 291 -4.16 5.62 5.38
CA ALA A 291 -3.60 4.45 4.70
C ALA A 291 -4.68 3.38 4.45
N THR A 292 -5.60 3.20 5.41
CA THR A 292 -6.70 2.21 5.32
C THR A 292 -7.63 2.48 4.13
N VAL A 293 -8.05 3.74 3.95
CA VAL A 293 -8.92 4.09 2.82
C VAL A 293 -8.14 4.04 1.51
N THR A 294 -6.86 4.45 1.51
CA THR A 294 -5.99 4.42 0.33
C THR A 294 -5.79 3.00 -0.18
N ALA A 295 -5.45 2.04 0.70
CA ALA A 295 -5.30 0.63 0.30
C ALA A 295 -6.63 0.06 -0.25
N SER A 296 -7.75 0.39 0.40
CA SER A 296 -9.09 -0.05 -0.04
C SER A 296 -9.46 0.52 -1.40
N ARG A 297 -9.32 1.83 -1.60
CA ARG A 297 -9.59 2.52 -2.86
C ARG A 297 -8.73 1.98 -3.99
N ALA A 298 -7.43 1.82 -3.77
CA ALA A 298 -6.52 1.29 -4.77
C ALA A 298 -6.93 -0.14 -5.20
N THR A 299 -7.33 -0.97 -4.24
CA THR A 299 -7.81 -2.33 -4.52
C THR A 299 -9.08 -2.30 -5.37
N PHE A 300 -10.06 -1.45 -5.02
CA PHE A 300 -11.30 -1.32 -5.80
C PHE A 300 -11.08 -0.76 -7.20
N ILE A 301 -10.18 0.22 -7.36
CA ILE A 301 -9.81 0.74 -8.67
C ILE A 301 -9.24 -0.38 -9.54
N ILE A 302 -8.32 -1.19 -9.02
CA ILE A 302 -7.74 -2.32 -9.74
C ILE A 302 -8.83 -3.31 -10.18
N LEU A 303 -9.70 -3.73 -9.25
CA LEU A 303 -10.78 -4.68 -9.54
C LEU A 303 -11.74 -4.14 -10.61
N TYR A 304 -12.14 -2.88 -10.47
CA TYR A 304 -13.04 -2.22 -11.40
C TYR A 304 -12.39 -2.04 -12.79
N ALA A 305 -11.11 -1.67 -12.84
CA ALA A 305 -10.39 -1.41 -14.07
C ALA A 305 -10.23 -2.65 -14.96
N VAL A 306 -10.29 -3.85 -14.39
CA VAL A 306 -10.19 -5.12 -15.13
C VAL A 306 -11.51 -5.88 -15.21
N GLU A 307 -12.60 -5.39 -14.62
CA GLU A 307 -13.88 -6.12 -14.52
C GLU A 307 -14.39 -6.62 -15.88
N GLN A 308 -14.28 -5.79 -16.92
CA GLN A 308 -14.72 -6.16 -18.27
C GLN A 308 -13.86 -7.26 -18.91
N LEU A 309 -12.61 -7.41 -18.48
CA LEU A 309 -11.67 -8.43 -18.96
C LEU A 309 -11.91 -9.80 -18.30
N LEU A 310 -12.75 -9.85 -17.27
CA LEU A 310 -13.05 -11.06 -16.50
C LEU A 310 -14.30 -11.80 -16.98
N LYS A 311 -15.03 -11.23 -17.95
CA LYS A 311 -16.24 -11.81 -18.57
C LYS A 311 -15.87 -12.84 -19.63
#